data_AF-A0A022GK83-F1
#
_entry.id   AF-A0A022GK83-F1
#
_cell.length_a   1.000
_cell.length_b   1.000
_cell.length_c   1.000
_cell.angle_alpha   90.00
_cell.angle_beta   90.00
_cell.angle_gamma   90.00
#
_symmetry.space_group_name_H-M   'P 1'
#
loop_
_entity.id
_entity.type
_entity.pdbx_description
1 polymer ?
#
loop_
_entity_poly.entity_id
_entity_poly.type
_entity_poly.pdbx_seq_one_letter_code
_entity_poly.pdbx_strand_id
1 'polypeptide(L)'
;MSPRYFGESAGSKADVIPPAQRAPVPEKPEINSWTLDALKQLEWKRFELLCVGYYEAMGFVVKTVPHGPDGGIDATLYKAGLDVPVAVVQCKAWSKPVKVEQVRALAGVMHEHKVRRGVFWSLSGYVGRPVKESADRAGIQLLDGAGIVERICALDQYKQATLLKQAFRGDYRTPTCAACGIKMVERKGSAGAFWGCQNYPGCKVRLSRNV
;
A
#
# COMPACT_ATOMS: atom_id res chain seq x y z
N MET A 1 -92.51 -2.07 -9.14
CA MET A 1 -91.48 -1.22 -8.52
C MET A 1 -90.11 -1.75 -8.93
N SER A 2 -89.35 -0.87 -9.60
CA SER A 2 -87.89 -0.74 -9.77
C SER A 2 -86.88 -1.81 -9.26
N PRO A 3 -85.69 -1.85 -9.89
CA PRO A 3 -84.86 -3.01 -10.21
C PRO A 3 -83.76 -3.25 -9.16
N ARG A 4 -82.92 -4.28 -9.36
CA ARG A 4 -81.44 -4.16 -9.25
C ARG A 4 -80.67 -5.42 -9.65
N TYR A 5 -79.63 -5.13 -10.43
CA TYR A 5 -78.48 -5.93 -10.86
C TYR A 5 -77.51 -6.29 -9.71
N PHE A 6 -76.44 -7.01 -10.09
CA PHE A 6 -75.10 -7.17 -9.49
C PHE A 6 -74.86 -8.53 -8.79
N GLY A 7 -73.80 -9.28 -9.09
CA GLY A 7 -72.67 -9.03 -10.00
C GLY A 7 -71.72 -10.23 -10.04
N GLU A 8 -71.01 -10.36 -11.16
CA GLU A 8 -69.91 -11.30 -11.40
C GLU A 8 -68.70 -10.99 -10.52
N SER A 9 -68.08 -12.03 -9.95
CA SER A 9 -66.81 -11.92 -9.24
C SER A 9 -65.65 -11.94 -10.26
N ALA A 10 -65.08 -10.76 -10.53
CA ALA A 10 -63.86 -10.61 -11.30
C ALA A 10 -62.62 -11.00 -10.47
N GLY A 11 -61.73 -11.78 -11.08
CA GLY A 11 -60.51 -12.31 -10.49
C GLY A 11 -59.48 -11.26 -10.09
N SER A 12 -58.81 -11.51 -8.96
CA SER A 12 -57.66 -10.75 -8.49
C SER A 12 -56.42 -11.10 -9.33
N LYS A 13 -55.97 -10.15 -10.17
CA LYS A 13 -54.63 -10.17 -10.75
C LYS A 13 -53.65 -9.71 -9.67
N ALA A 14 -52.74 -10.59 -9.25
CA ALA A 14 -51.63 -10.22 -8.40
C ALA A 14 -50.61 -9.42 -9.23
N ASP A 15 -50.33 -8.20 -8.78
CA ASP A 15 -49.38 -7.27 -9.39
C ASP A 15 -47.94 -7.82 -9.32
N VAL A 16 -47.32 -8.01 -10.49
CA VAL A 16 -45.90 -8.30 -10.61
C VAL A 16 -45.13 -6.98 -10.49
N ILE A 17 -44.48 -6.76 -9.35
CA ILE A 17 -43.60 -5.61 -9.11
C ILE A 17 -42.32 -5.79 -9.96
N PRO A 18 -41.96 -4.83 -10.83
CA PRO A 18 -40.71 -4.91 -11.59
C PRO A 18 -39.49 -4.86 -10.64
N PRO A 19 -38.40 -5.58 -10.93
CA PRO A 19 -37.21 -5.54 -10.09
C PRO A 19 -36.63 -4.13 -10.05
N ALA A 20 -36.42 -3.61 -8.83
CA ALA A 20 -35.78 -2.32 -8.58
C ALA A 20 -34.43 -2.24 -9.32
N GLN A 21 -34.33 -1.29 -10.24
CA GLN A 21 -33.08 -0.95 -10.90
C GLN A 21 -32.09 -0.49 -9.83
N ARG A 22 -31.02 -1.25 -9.62
CA ARG A 22 -29.92 -0.85 -8.73
C ARG A 22 -29.25 0.37 -9.35
N ALA A 23 -29.27 1.50 -8.65
CA ALA A 23 -28.49 2.66 -9.03
C ALA A 23 -27.02 2.25 -9.23
N PRO A 24 -26.33 2.76 -10.27
CA PRO A 24 -24.91 2.49 -10.46
C PRO A 24 -24.16 2.94 -9.21
N VAL A 25 -23.43 2.01 -8.59
CA VAL A 25 -22.47 2.34 -7.54
C VAL A 25 -21.48 3.31 -8.19
N PRO A 26 -21.20 4.49 -7.61
CA PRO A 26 -20.23 5.41 -8.19
C PRO A 26 -18.91 4.68 -8.38
N GLU A 27 -18.48 4.52 -9.63
CA GLU A 27 -17.19 3.93 -9.97
C GLU A 27 -16.11 4.76 -9.25
N LYS A 28 -15.27 4.08 -8.47
CA LYS A 28 -14.14 4.73 -7.81
C LYS A 28 -13.29 5.38 -8.90
N PRO A 29 -12.79 6.62 -8.71
CA PRO A 29 -11.97 7.28 -9.72
C PRO A 29 -10.80 6.37 -10.10
N GLU A 30 -10.71 6.03 -11.38
CA GLU A 30 -9.64 5.19 -11.90
C GLU A 30 -8.30 5.91 -11.72
N ILE A 31 -7.35 5.24 -11.06
CA ILE A 31 -5.98 5.75 -10.94
C ILE A 31 -5.27 5.47 -12.27
N ASN A 32 -5.07 6.52 -13.07
CA ASN A 32 -4.52 6.43 -14.43
C ASN A 32 -3.14 7.10 -14.59
N SER A 33 -2.60 7.68 -13.53
CA SER A 33 -1.34 8.43 -13.56
C SER A 33 -0.62 8.35 -12.21
N TRP A 34 0.71 8.51 -12.26
CA TRP A 34 1.56 8.56 -11.08
C TRP A 34 1.56 9.98 -10.50
N THR A 35 0.91 10.13 -9.35
CA THR A 35 0.91 11.37 -8.56
C THR A 35 1.19 11.05 -7.10
N LEU A 36 1.58 12.06 -6.32
CA LEU A 36 1.76 11.88 -4.89
C LEU A 36 0.45 11.45 -4.20
N ASP A 37 -0.69 11.94 -4.69
CA ASP A 37 -2.00 11.58 -4.16
C ASP A 37 -2.41 10.16 -4.52
N ALA A 38 -1.99 9.65 -5.68
CA ALA A 38 -2.14 8.23 -6.02
C ALA A 38 -1.30 7.37 -5.05
N LEU A 39 -0.02 7.70 -4.84
CA LEU A 39 0.85 6.98 -3.90
C LEU A 39 0.31 6.97 -2.48
N LYS A 40 -0.24 8.10 -2.01
CA LYS A 40 -0.85 8.23 -0.68
C LYS A 40 -2.09 7.37 -0.47
N GLN A 41 -2.64 6.74 -1.51
CA GLN A 41 -3.76 5.80 -1.38
C GLN A 41 -3.32 4.34 -1.18
N LEU A 42 -2.04 4.03 -1.41
CA LEU A 42 -1.52 2.66 -1.32
C LEU A 42 -1.24 2.27 0.13
N GLU A 43 -1.92 1.22 0.60
CA GLU A 43 -1.60 0.59 1.87
C GLU A 43 -0.15 0.14 1.97
N TRP A 44 0.36 0.06 3.20
CA TRP A 44 1.79 -0.09 3.45
C TRP A 44 2.43 -1.24 2.66
N LYS A 45 1.73 -2.38 2.55
CA LYS A 45 2.27 -3.53 1.82
C LYS A 45 2.28 -3.30 0.31
N ARG A 46 1.31 -2.58 -0.24
CA ARG A 46 1.33 -2.18 -1.66
C ARG A 46 2.45 -1.23 -1.97
N PHE A 47 2.75 -0.31 -1.07
CA PHE A 47 3.86 0.61 -1.23
C PHE A 47 5.22 -0.11 -1.21
N GLU A 48 5.42 -1.08 -0.30
CA GLU A 48 6.60 -1.95 -0.32
C GLU A 48 6.71 -2.74 -1.63
N LEU A 49 5.61 -3.35 -2.09
CA LEU A 49 5.59 -4.10 -3.35
C LEU A 49 5.85 -3.21 -4.58
N LEU A 50 5.38 -1.96 -4.57
CA LEU A 50 5.71 -0.98 -5.60
C LEU A 50 7.21 -0.67 -5.61
N CYS A 51 7.84 -0.54 -4.45
CA CYS A 51 9.28 -0.33 -4.35
C CYS A 51 10.06 -1.50 -4.96
N VAL A 52 9.68 -2.74 -4.62
CA VAL A 52 10.26 -3.96 -5.21
C VAL A 52 10.10 -3.94 -6.72
N GLY A 53 8.88 -3.76 -7.22
CA GLY A 53 8.59 -3.74 -8.66
C GLY A 53 9.34 -2.64 -9.40
N TYR A 54 9.53 -1.46 -8.77
CA TYR A 54 10.32 -0.38 -9.36
C TYR A 54 11.78 -0.79 -9.61
N TYR A 55 12.43 -1.42 -8.63
CA TYR A 55 13.81 -1.86 -8.81
C TYR A 55 13.94 -3.05 -9.75
N GLU A 56 12.96 -3.96 -9.78
CA GLU A 56 12.89 -5.00 -10.81
C GLU A 56 12.78 -4.39 -12.22
N ALA A 57 11.94 -3.36 -12.38
CA ALA A 57 11.78 -2.63 -13.64
C ALA A 57 13.06 -1.87 -14.06
N MET A 58 13.90 -1.50 -13.09
CA MET A 58 15.25 -0.96 -13.34
C MET A 58 16.29 -2.04 -13.71
N GLY A 59 15.92 -3.32 -13.67
CA GLY A 59 16.79 -4.44 -14.03
C GLY A 59 17.61 -5.02 -12.87
N PHE A 60 17.26 -4.72 -11.62
CA PHE A 60 17.85 -5.38 -10.47
C PHE A 60 17.19 -6.72 -10.22
N VAL A 61 17.98 -7.68 -9.72
CA VAL A 61 17.43 -8.86 -9.04
C VAL A 61 17.14 -8.44 -7.60
N VAL A 62 15.89 -8.55 -7.17
CA VAL A 62 15.44 -8.08 -5.86
C VAL A 62 15.13 -9.28 -4.96
N LYS A 63 15.78 -9.36 -3.79
CA LYS A 63 15.42 -10.32 -2.75
C LYS A 63 14.73 -9.59 -1.61
N THR A 64 13.50 -10.01 -1.29
CA THR A 64 12.74 -9.52 -0.14
C THR A 64 13.01 -10.39 1.07
N VAL A 65 13.04 -9.80 2.26
CA VAL A 65 13.22 -10.52 3.52
C VAL A 65 11.85 -10.72 4.16
N PRO A 66 11.51 -11.91 4.69
CA PRO A 66 10.24 -12.10 5.37
C PRO A 66 10.11 -11.19 6.61
N HIS A 67 8.90 -10.66 6.79
CA HIS A 67 8.49 -9.76 7.87
C HIS A 67 9.02 -10.18 9.25
N GLY A 68 9.68 -9.25 9.94
CA GLY A 68 9.96 -9.30 11.37
C GLY A 68 9.51 -7.98 12.02
N PRO A 69 9.06 -7.98 13.29
CA PRO A 69 8.51 -6.81 13.98
C PRO A 69 9.50 -5.66 14.20
N ASP A 70 10.79 -5.85 13.94
CA ASP A 70 11.87 -4.96 14.41
C ASP A 70 12.59 -4.15 13.32
N GLY A 71 11.93 -3.88 12.18
CA GLY A 71 12.38 -2.83 11.26
C GLY A 71 13.44 -3.26 10.24
N GLY A 72 13.21 -4.43 9.62
CA GLY A 72 14.05 -4.95 8.54
C GLY A 72 14.04 -4.09 7.26
N ILE A 73 15.00 -4.41 6.39
CA ILE A 73 15.05 -3.93 5.00
C ILE A 73 13.93 -4.61 4.20
N ASP A 74 13.31 -3.86 3.31
CA ASP A 74 12.23 -4.37 2.45
C ASP A 74 12.77 -5.10 1.23
N ALA A 75 13.93 -4.65 0.75
CA ALA A 75 14.57 -5.22 -0.43
C ALA A 75 16.10 -5.16 -0.33
N THR A 76 16.74 -6.25 -0.77
CA THR A 76 18.17 -6.29 -1.09
C THR A 76 18.32 -6.37 -2.60
N LEU A 77 19.09 -5.45 -3.17
CA LEU A 77 19.28 -5.33 -4.61
C LEU A 77 20.57 -6.02 -5.04
N TYR A 78 20.50 -6.78 -6.13
CA TYR A 78 21.62 -7.44 -6.78
C TYR A 78 21.65 -7.03 -8.26
N LYS A 79 22.84 -6.99 -8.85
CA LYS A 79 22.96 -6.90 -10.31
C LYS A 79 22.93 -8.30 -10.92
N ALA A 80 22.42 -8.42 -12.14
CA ALA A 80 22.44 -9.68 -12.88
C ALA A 80 23.86 -10.26 -12.93
N GLY A 81 23.99 -11.54 -12.58
CA GLY A 81 25.27 -12.26 -12.55
C GLY A 81 26.15 -11.99 -11.32
N LEU A 82 25.71 -11.19 -10.35
CA LEU A 82 26.42 -11.00 -9.09
C LEU A 82 25.65 -11.61 -7.91
N ASP A 83 26.33 -12.43 -7.13
CA ASP A 83 25.78 -13.01 -5.89
C ASP A 83 25.97 -12.10 -4.67
N VAL A 84 26.62 -10.96 -4.84
CA VAL A 84 26.83 -9.97 -3.79
C VAL A 84 25.80 -8.83 -3.92
N PRO A 85 25.24 -8.36 -2.78
CA PRO A 85 24.29 -7.25 -2.81
C PRO A 85 25.00 -5.95 -3.19
N VAL A 86 24.32 -5.11 -3.98
CA VAL A 86 24.81 -3.80 -4.40
C VAL A 86 24.17 -2.65 -3.64
N ALA A 87 22.98 -2.88 -3.08
CA ALA A 87 22.28 -1.93 -2.22
C ALA A 87 21.22 -2.63 -1.35
N VAL A 88 20.79 -1.94 -0.31
CA VAL A 88 19.58 -2.29 0.46
C VAL A 88 18.58 -1.15 0.40
N VAL A 89 17.30 -1.48 0.51
CA VAL A 89 16.21 -0.53 0.46
C VAL A 89 15.31 -0.73 1.66
N GLN A 90 14.92 0.37 2.28
CA GLN A 90 13.89 0.43 3.29
C GLN A 90 12.77 1.38 2.84
N CYS A 91 11.55 0.99 3.10
CA CYS A 91 10.33 1.69 2.79
C CYS A 91 9.58 1.99 4.08
N LYS A 92 8.92 3.14 4.08
CA LYS A 92 7.98 3.48 5.12
C LYS A 92 6.78 4.15 4.49
N ALA A 93 5.75 3.35 4.27
CA ALA A 93 4.44 3.86 3.93
C ALA A 93 3.73 4.28 5.21
N TRP A 94 3.37 5.56 5.22
CA TRP A 94 2.58 6.26 6.22
C TRP A 94 3.04 6.14 7.67
N SER A 95 3.30 7.30 8.25
CA SER A 95 3.84 7.47 9.58
C SER A 95 4.00 8.96 9.84
N LYS A 96 4.41 9.29 11.06
CA LYS A 96 5.20 10.50 11.30
C LYS A 96 6.44 10.50 10.40
N PRO A 97 6.94 11.68 10.01
CA PRO A 97 8.17 11.78 9.22
C PRO A 97 9.32 10.96 9.79
N VAL A 98 10.18 10.44 8.90
CA VAL A 98 11.33 9.62 9.27
C VAL A 98 12.30 10.44 10.11
N LYS A 99 12.73 9.86 11.23
CA LYS A 99 13.71 10.44 12.15
C LYS A 99 15.08 9.77 12.00
N VAL A 100 16.10 10.39 12.60
CA VAL A 100 17.50 9.99 12.45
C VAL A 100 17.77 8.56 12.94
N GLU A 101 17.05 8.10 13.96
CA GLU A 101 17.21 6.76 14.53
C GLU A 101 16.95 5.67 13.48
N GLN A 102 15.96 5.88 12.60
CA GLN A 102 15.61 4.92 11.56
C GLN A 102 16.66 4.89 10.44
N VAL A 103 17.20 6.05 10.07
CA VAL A 103 18.29 6.13 9.08
C VAL A 103 19.56 5.47 9.62
N ARG A 104 19.86 5.65 10.92
CA ARG A 104 20.96 4.96 11.59
C ARG A 104 20.74 3.44 11.66
N ALA A 105 19.51 2.99 11.89
CA ALA A 105 19.17 1.56 11.85
C ALA A 105 19.46 0.95 10.47
N LEU A 106 19.04 1.62 9.39
CA LEU A 106 19.37 1.19 8.02
C LEU A 106 20.88 1.16 7.77
N ALA A 107 21.62 2.16 8.26
CA ALA A 107 23.08 2.18 8.15
C ALA A 107 23.75 0.99 8.88
N GLY A 108 23.19 0.55 10.02
CA GLY A 108 23.62 -0.66 10.72
C GLY A 108 23.44 -1.90 9.85
N VAL A 109 22.26 -2.06 9.24
CA VAL A 109 21.99 -3.18 8.31
C VAL A 109 22.94 -3.13 7.10
N MET A 110 23.21 -1.95 6.55
CA MET A 110 24.16 -1.79 5.45
C MET A 110 25.56 -2.33 5.80
N HIS A 111 26.04 -2.03 7.01
CA HIS A 111 27.33 -2.51 7.49
C HIS A 111 27.36 -4.04 7.62
N GLU A 112 26.32 -4.64 8.20
CA GLU A 112 26.18 -6.10 8.34
C GLU A 112 26.17 -6.80 6.97
N HIS A 113 25.41 -6.26 6.01
CA HIS A 113 25.33 -6.77 4.64
C HIS A 113 26.54 -6.40 3.76
N LYS A 114 27.52 -5.66 4.29
CA LYS A 114 28.70 -5.17 3.57
C LYS A 114 28.36 -4.38 2.30
N VAL A 115 27.25 -3.63 2.32
CA VAL A 115 26.82 -2.77 1.21
C VAL A 115 27.14 -1.31 1.50
N ARG A 116 27.51 -0.57 0.44
CA ARG A 116 27.85 0.86 0.54
C ARG A 116 26.71 1.80 0.17
N ARG A 117 25.61 1.27 -0.36
CA ARG A 117 24.47 2.05 -0.87
C ARG A 117 23.19 1.61 -0.18
N GLY A 118 22.48 2.57 0.38
CA GLY A 118 21.13 2.39 0.90
C GLY A 118 20.16 3.30 0.17
N VAL A 119 18.88 2.94 0.14
CA VAL A 119 17.81 3.86 -0.26
C VAL A 119 16.70 3.79 0.78
N PHE A 120 16.21 4.94 1.21
CA PHE A 120 15.06 5.05 2.09
C PHE A 120 13.91 5.69 1.32
N TRP A 121 12.76 5.02 1.22
CA TRP A 121 11.52 5.55 0.65
C TRP A 121 10.59 6.02 1.77
N SER A 122 10.08 7.25 1.71
CA SER A 122 9.13 7.79 2.69
C SER A 122 8.11 8.72 2.05
N LEU A 123 6.82 8.39 2.15
CA LEU A 123 5.74 9.29 1.73
C LEU A 123 5.52 10.44 2.73
N SER A 124 5.94 10.26 3.99
CA SER A 124 5.86 11.27 5.05
C SER A 124 7.06 12.22 5.11
N GLY A 125 8.04 12.03 4.23
CA GLY A 125 9.29 12.79 4.22
C GLY A 125 10.20 12.49 5.40
N TYR A 126 11.08 13.45 5.69
CA TYR A 126 12.22 13.35 6.61
C TYR A 126 12.30 14.61 7.47
N VAL A 127 12.62 14.49 8.76
CA VAL A 127 12.68 15.65 9.67
C VAL A 127 14.03 15.77 10.36
N GLY A 128 14.59 16.98 10.27
CA GLY A 128 15.78 17.41 10.99
C GLY A 128 17.09 17.25 10.20
N ARG A 129 18.04 18.17 10.45
CA ARG A 129 19.41 18.11 9.90
C ARG A 129 20.11 16.76 10.15
N PRO A 130 19.97 16.12 11.33
CA PRO A 130 20.65 14.84 11.60
C PRO A 130 20.25 13.71 10.64
N VAL A 131 19.03 13.75 10.07
CA VAL A 131 18.59 12.75 9.08
C VAL A 131 19.43 12.84 7.81
N LYS A 132 19.59 14.05 7.26
CA LYS A 132 20.38 14.28 6.04
C LYS A 132 21.85 13.95 6.28
N GLU A 133 22.44 14.49 7.35
CA GLU A 133 23.85 14.24 7.69
C GLU A 133 24.16 12.75 7.91
N SER A 134 23.26 12.03 8.58
CA SER A 134 23.42 10.58 8.79
C SER A 134 23.27 9.80 7.49
N ALA A 135 22.33 10.20 6.62
CA ALA A 135 22.12 9.56 5.34
C ALA A 135 23.33 9.75 4.41
N ASP A 136 23.82 11.00 4.29
CA ASP A 136 24.98 11.34 3.47
C ASP A 136 26.23 10.58 3.92
N ARG A 137 26.48 10.52 5.23
CA ARG A 137 27.62 9.78 5.80
C ARG A 137 27.54 8.28 5.53
N ALA A 138 26.35 7.71 5.60
CA ALA A 138 26.13 6.27 5.42
C ALA A 138 26.03 5.86 3.94
N GLY A 139 25.91 6.81 3.00
CA GLY A 139 25.62 6.50 1.60
C GLY A 139 24.16 6.06 1.38
N ILE A 140 23.24 6.63 2.15
CA ILE A 140 21.79 6.40 2.03
C ILE A 140 21.16 7.52 1.21
N GLN A 141 20.52 7.15 0.10
CA GLN A 141 19.68 8.07 -0.65
C GLN A 141 18.30 8.18 0.02
N LEU A 142 17.94 9.38 0.46
CA LEU A 142 16.61 9.68 0.96
C LEU A 142 15.70 10.03 -0.23
N LEU A 143 14.62 9.26 -0.39
CA LEU A 143 13.64 9.45 -1.46
C LEU A 143 12.26 9.73 -0.85
N ASP A 144 11.78 10.96 -1.02
CA ASP A 144 10.46 11.34 -0.56
C ASP A 144 9.38 11.06 -1.61
N GLY A 145 8.12 11.37 -1.29
CA GLY A 145 7.00 11.12 -2.20
C GLY A 145 7.14 11.79 -3.57
N ALA A 146 7.70 13.00 -3.64
CA ALA A 146 7.92 13.69 -4.91
C ALA A 146 9.02 13.01 -5.73
N GLY A 147 10.15 12.67 -5.09
CA GLY A 147 11.24 11.95 -5.74
C GLY A 147 10.86 10.54 -6.19
N ILE A 148 9.95 9.86 -5.49
CA ILE A 148 9.40 8.56 -5.94
C ILE A 148 8.60 8.74 -7.24
N VAL A 149 7.70 9.72 -7.29
CA VAL A 149 6.92 10.00 -8.50
C VAL A 149 7.84 10.33 -9.68
N GLU A 150 8.79 11.24 -9.47
CA GLU A 150 9.78 11.61 -10.50
C GLU A 150 10.51 10.38 -11.06
N ARG A 151 10.99 9.51 -10.16
CA ARG A 151 11.70 8.28 -10.54
C ARG A 151 10.85 7.32 -11.35
N ILE A 152 9.58 7.13 -10.97
CA ILE A 152 8.68 6.26 -11.70
C ILE A 152 8.36 6.88 -13.08
N CYS A 153 8.07 8.18 -13.12
CA CYS A 153 7.79 8.91 -14.36
C CYS A 153 8.98 8.98 -15.33
N ALA A 154 10.20 8.78 -14.84
CA ALA A 154 11.41 8.68 -15.65
C ALA A 154 11.61 7.30 -16.31
N LEU A 155 10.82 6.28 -15.95
CA LEU A 155 10.82 4.99 -16.65
C LEU A 155 10.09 5.11 -17.99
N ASP A 156 10.29 4.15 -18.89
CA ASP A 156 9.47 4.06 -20.11
C ASP A 156 7.98 3.82 -19.79
N GLN A 157 7.11 4.21 -20.73
CA GLN A 157 5.66 4.17 -20.54
C GLN A 157 5.12 2.77 -20.24
N TYR A 158 5.75 1.71 -20.77
CA TYR A 158 5.33 0.33 -20.54
C TYR A 158 5.59 -0.08 -19.08
N LYS A 159 6.78 0.23 -18.55
CA LYS A 159 7.10 -0.02 -17.13
C LYS A 159 6.20 0.78 -16.21
N GLN A 160 5.96 2.06 -16.52
CA GLN A 160 5.04 2.90 -15.74
C GLN A 160 3.63 2.29 -15.66
N ALA A 161 3.07 1.87 -16.79
CA ALA A 161 1.74 1.26 -16.85
C ALA A 161 1.68 -0.09 -16.11
N THR A 162 2.73 -0.89 -16.22
CA THR A 162 2.85 -2.19 -15.54
C THR A 162 2.86 -2.01 -14.02
N LEU A 163 3.70 -1.10 -13.51
CA LEU A 163 3.76 -0.78 -12.08
C LEU A 163 2.42 -0.24 -11.58
N LEU A 164 1.73 0.60 -12.37
CA LEU A 164 0.46 1.21 -11.96
C LEU A 164 -0.60 0.13 -11.78
N LYS A 165 -0.72 -0.74 -12.79
CA LYS A 165 -1.62 -1.88 -12.76
C LYS A 165 -1.35 -2.81 -11.57
N GLN A 166 -0.08 -3.04 -11.23
CA GLN A 166 0.29 -3.90 -10.10
C GLN A 166 0.01 -3.26 -8.74
N ALA A 167 0.39 -2.00 -8.56
CA ALA A 167 0.24 -1.28 -7.29
C ALA A 167 -1.23 -1.11 -6.90
N PHE A 168 -2.10 -0.79 -7.87
CA PHE A 168 -3.52 -0.52 -7.65
C PHE A 168 -4.43 -1.73 -7.94
N ARG A 169 -3.89 -2.95 -8.07
CA ARG A 169 -4.69 -4.15 -8.33
C ARG A 169 -5.55 -4.54 -7.12
N GLY A 170 -6.87 -4.60 -7.29
CA GLY A 170 -7.79 -5.13 -6.26
C GLY A 170 -7.88 -4.21 -5.05
N ASP A 171 -7.86 -4.76 -3.83
CA ASP A 171 -7.86 -3.94 -2.62
C ASP A 171 -6.46 -3.42 -2.30
N TYR A 172 -6.23 -2.15 -2.66
CA TYR A 172 -5.00 -1.41 -2.42
C TYR A 172 -5.08 -0.43 -1.25
N ARG A 173 -6.24 -0.29 -0.58
CA ARG A 173 -6.45 0.70 0.50
C ARG A 173 -6.55 0.05 1.87
N THR A 174 -7.11 -1.15 1.97
CA THR A 174 -7.22 -1.84 3.26
C THR A 174 -5.84 -2.33 3.69
N PRO A 175 -5.35 -1.99 4.90
CA PRO A 175 -4.07 -2.44 5.38
C PRO A 175 -3.94 -3.95 5.39
N THR A 176 -2.77 -4.42 4.99
CA THR A 176 -2.38 -5.81 5.16
C THR A 176 -1.90 -6.04 6.60
N CYS A 177 -2.15 -7.20 7.19
CA CYS A 177 -1.69 -7.53 8.53
C CYS A 177 -0.18 -7.80 8.50
N ALA A 178 0.59 -7.05 9.29
CA ALA A 178 2.05 -7.17 9.34
C ALA A 178 2.57 -8.54 9.82
N ALA A 179 1.74 -9.34 10.51
CA ALA A 179 2.15 -10.66 11.00
C ALA A 179 1.75 -11.82 10.07
N CYS A 180 0.54 -11.79 9.49
CA CYS A 180 0.01 -12.93 8.72
C CYS A 180 -0.34 -12.62 7.27
N GLY A 181 -0.14 -11.38 6.81
CA GLY A 181 -0.27 -11.03 5.39
C GLY A 181 -1.70 -10.94 4.83
N ILE A 182 -2.73 -11.14 5.64
CA ILE A 182 -4.13 -11.00 5.20
C ILE A 182 -4.63 -9.57 5.34
N LYS A 183 -5.64 -9.18 4.56
CA LYS A 183 -6.30 -7.89 4.72
C LYS A 183 -6.92 -7.76 6.11
N MET A 184 -6.79 -6.59 6.71
CA MET A 184 -7.39 -6.29 8.01
C MET A 184 -8.87 -5.93 7.86
N VAL A 185 -9.60 -5.88 8.97
CA VAL A 185 -10.98 -5.38 9.03
C VAL A 185 -11.08 -4.25 10.02
N GLU A 186 -11.96 -3.30 9.73
CA GLU A 186 -12.27 -2.23 10.67
C GLU A 186 -13.06 -2.82 11.85
N ARG A 187 -12.62 -2.49 13.07
CA ARG A 187 -13.26 -2.90 14.32
C ARG A 187 -13.46 -1.67 15.20
N LYS A 188 -14.45 -1.72 16.08
CA LYS A 188 -14.70 -0.65 17.06
C LYS A 188 -14.15 -1.07 18.43
N GLY A 189 -13.44 -0.15 19.08
CA GLY A 189 -12.99 -0.29 20.46
C GLY A 189 -13.34 0.96 21.27
N SER A 190 -12.96 0.96 22.55
CA SER A 190 -13.22 2.09 23.46
C SER A 190 -12.60 3.41 23.00
N ALA A 191 -11.44 3.37 22.32
CA ALA A 191 -10.75 4.54 21.77
C ALA A 191 -11.15 4.88 20.32
N GLY A 192 -12.23 4.29 19.80
CA GLY A 192 -12.70 4.48 18.42
C GLY A 192 -12.39 3.30 17.49
N ALA A 193 -12.54 3.54 16.18
CA ALA A 193 -12.29 2.54 15.15
C ALA A 193 -10.79 2.24 14.99
N PHE A 194 -10.45 1.00 14.67
CA PHE A 194 -9.09 0.56 14.40
C PHE A 194 -9.09 -0.61 13.40
N TRP A 195 -7.95 -0.87 12.77
CA TRP A 195 -7.77 -2.07 11.94
C TRP A 195 -7.37 -3.24 12.81
N GLY A 196 -8.16 -4.31 12.80
CA GLY A 196 -7.83 -5.58 13.46
C GLY A 196 -7.63 -6.70 12.44
N CYS A 197 -6.76 -7.66 12.75
CA CYS A 197 -6.58 -8.83 11.90
C CYS A 197 -7.91 -9.61 11.75
N GLN A 198 -8.17 -10.14 10.54
CA GLN A 198 -9.32 -11.01 10.29
C GLN A 198 -9.21 -12.33 11.06
N ASN A 199 -8.00 -12.87 11.21
CA ASN A 199 -7.72 -14.14 11.92
C ASN A 199 -7.73 -14.03 13.45
N TYR A 200 -8.27 -12.95 14.04
CA TYR A 200 -8.48 -12.89 15.48
C TYR A 200 -9.42 -14.02 15.94
N PRO A 201 -9.15 -14.74 17.05
CA PRO A 201 -8.12 -14.47 18.07
C PRO A 201 -6.72 -15.03 17.81
N GLY A 202 -6.52 -15.82 16.74
CA GLY A 202 -5.24 -16.44 16.38
C GLY A 202 -4.15 -15.45 15.94
N CYS A 203 -4.54 -14.27 15.46
CA CYS A 203 -3.64 -13.14 15.24
C CYS A 203 -4.21 -11.87 15.87
N LYS A 204 -3.43 -11.26 16.78
CA LYS A 204 -3.86 -10.10 17.61
C LYS A 204 -3.33 -8.76 17.12
N VAL A 205 -2.72 -8.69 15.93
CA VAL A 205 -2.20 -7.44 15.37
C VAL A 205 -3.31 -6.41 15.20
N ARG A 206 -3.02 -5.18 15.61
CA ARG A 206 -3.89 -4.00 15.48
C ARG A 206 -3.10 -2.84 14.87
N LEU A 207 -3.75 -2.05 14.02
CA LEU A 207 -3.21 -0.80 13.50
C LEU A 207 -4.23 0.34 13.73
N SER A 208 -3.74 1.57 13.88
CA SER A 208 -4.59 2.76 14.02
C SER A 208 -5.46 2.97 12.78
N ARG A 209 -6.65 3.59 12.88
CA ARG A 209 -7.49 3.82 11.68
C ARG A 209 -6.90 4.83 10.70
N ASN A 210 -6.11 5.77 11.22
CA ASN A 210 -5.45 6.86 10.50
C ASN A 210 -4.00 6.52 10.15
N VAL A 211 -3.67 5.24 9.93
CA VAL A 211 -2.38 4.92 9.29
C VAL A 211 -2.44 5.43 7.86
#